data_AF-A0A527ZED5-F1
#
_entry.id   AF-A0A527ZED5-F1
#
_cell.length_a   1.000
_cell.length_b   1.000
_cell.length_c   1.000
_cell.angle_alpha   90.00
_cell.angle_beta   90.00
_cell.angle_gamma   90.00
#
_symmetry.space_group_name_H-M   'P 1'
#
loop_
_entity.id
_entity.type
_entity.pdbx_description
1 polymer ?
#
loop_
_entity_poly.entity_id
_entity_poly.type
_entity_poly.pdbx_seq_one_letter_code
_entity_poly.pdbx_strand_id
1 'polypeptide(L)'
;LADRGFGVATFDWRGQGGSDRLIGDRERGYVRSFFDYTGDLEQFFEEIVLPDCRGPYYILAHSAGAVITLLAAPSMVNRVRRMVLIAPFLAVPDLPVSTTAVRRLCS
;
A
#
# COMPACT_ATOMS: atom_id res chain seq x y z
N LEU A 1 2.54 -17.80 4.16
CA LEU A 1 1.07 -17.74 3.92
C LEU A 1 0.63 -18.90 3.03
N ALA A 2 1.31 -19.15 1.91
CA ALA A 2 1.06 -20.31 1.05
C ALA A 2 1.05 -21.65 1.80
N ASP A 3 2.05 -21.93 2.64
CA ASP A 3 2.09 -23.17 3.47
C ASP A 3 0.93 -23.29 4.47
N ARG A 4 0.24 -22.18 4.75
CA ARG A 4 -0.96 -22.14 5.60
C ARG A 4 -2.26 -22.21 4.78
N GLY A 5 -2.17 -22.51 3.48
CA GLY A 5 -3.31 -22.70 2.58
C GLY A 5 -3.88 -21.44 1.94
N PHE A 6 -3.20 -20.30 2.03
CA PHE A 6 -3.68 -19.04 1.43
C PHE A 6 -3.17 -18.88 -0.01
N GLY A 7 -4.09 -18.58 -0.94
CA GLY A 7 -3.73 -17.92 -2.20
C GLY A 7 -3.29 -16.48 -1.90
N VAL A 8 -2.14 -16.07 -2.41
CA VAL A 8 -1.55 -14.75 -2.14
C VAL A 8 -1.38 -14.01 -3.45
N ALA A 9 -2.03 -12.85 -3.54
CA ALA A 9 -1.76 -11.85 -4.57
C ALA A 9 -0.98 -10.70 -3.92
N THR A 10 0.09 -10.26 -4.56
CA THR A 10 0.95 -9.16 -4.10
C THR A 10 1.45 -8.37 -5.31
N PHE A 11 1.80 -7.11 -5.09
CA PHE A 11 2.28 -6.21 -6.13
C PHE A 11 3.29 -5.23 -5.54
N ASP A 12 4.13 -4.68 -6.42
CA ASP A 12 5.01 -3.58 -6.08
C ASP A 12 4.26 -2.25 -6.21
N TRP A 13 4.39 -1.40 -5.19
CA TRP A 13 3.80 -0.06 -5.22
C TRP A 13 4.41 0.79 -6.34
N ARG A 14 3.65 1.74 -6.88
CA ARG A 14 4.20 2.71 -7.84
C ARG A 14 5.51 3.33 -7.31
N GLY A 15 6.54 3.35 -8.15
CA GLY A 15 7.86 3.85 -7.77
C GLY A 15 8.67 2.98 -6.81
N GLN A 16 8.21 1.77 -6.46
CA GLN A 16 8.90 0.82 -5.58
C GLN A 16 9.15 -0.51 -6.30
N GLY A 17 10.07 -1.31 -5.76
CA GLY A 17 10.35 -2.64 -6.30
C GLY A 17 10.61 -2.63 -7.82
N GLY A 18 9.92 -3.53 -8.53
CA GLY A 18 9.92 -3.67 -9.98
C GLY A 18 9.04 -2.68 -10.74
N SER A 19 8.27 -1.80 -10.08
CA SER A 19 7.50 -0.76 -10.75
C SER A 19 8.38 0.35 -11.33
N ASP A 20 7.87 1.02 -12.36
CA ASP A 20 8.55 2.15 -12.98
C ASP A 20 8.85 3.27 -11.98
N ARG A 21 9.98 3.95 -12.19
CA ARG A 21 10.39 5.10 -11.37
C ARG A 21 9.73 6.37 -11.91
N LEU A 22 9.13 7.13 -10.99
CA LEU A 22 8.42 8.37 -11.32
C LEU A 22 9.35 9.58 -11.43
N ILE A 23 10.58 9.46 -10.96
CA ILE A 23 11.62 10.48 -11.02
C ILE A 23 12.94 9.88 -11.55
N GLY A 24 13.83 10.73 -12.05
CA GLY A 24 15.09 10.29 -12.67
C GLY A 24 16.06 9.63 -11.69
N ASP A 25 16.06 10.02 -10.42
CA ASP A 25 16.86 9.38 -9.38
C ASP A 25 16.18 8.08 -8.91
N ARG A 26 16.75 6.94 -9.31
CA ARG A 26 16.17 5.61 -9.09
C ARG A 26 16.28 5.11 -7.65
N GLU A 27 17.20 5.70 -6.88
CA GLU A 27 17.44 5.35 -5.47
C GLU A 27 16.42 6.02 -4.53
N ARG A 28 15.66 7.02 -5.03
CA ARG A 28 14.67 7.74 -4.24
C ARG A 28 13.26 7.20 -4.47
N GLY A 29 12.59 6.86 -3.37
CA GLY A 29 11.15 6.64 -3.37
C GLY A 29 10.41 7.96 -3.56
N TYR A 30 9.48 8.02 -4.52
CA TYR A 30 8.65 9.19 -4.77
C TYR A 30 7.19 8.81 -4.94
N VAL A 31 6.33 9.49 -4.19
CA VAL A 31 4.89 9.54 -4.42
C VAL A 31 4.42 10.96 -4.15
N ARG A 32 3.43 11.44 -4.92
CA ARG A 32 2.88 12.78 -4.69
C ARG A 32 1.99 12.80 -3.46
N SER A 33 1.21 11.75 -3.24
CA SER A 33 0.28 11.60 -2.12
C SER A 33 0.13 10.13 -1.70
N PHE A 34 -0.03 9.84 -0.42
CA PHE A 34 -0.38 8.48 0.03
C PHE A 34 -1.74 8.00 -0.53
N PHE A 35 -2.62 8.92 -0.94
CA PHE A 35 -3.86 8.59 -1.64
C PHE A 35 -3.63 8.05 -3.06
N ASP A 36 -2.47 8.33 -3.67
CA ASP A 36 -2.12 7.70 -4.95
C ASP A 36 -1.95 6.18 -4.77
N TYR A 37 -1.38 5.76 -3.64
CA TYR A 37 -1.24 4.35 -3.30
C TYR A 37 -2.57 3.68 -2.92
N THR A 38 -3.54 4.41 -2.36
CA THR A 38 -4.88 3.84 -2.13
C THR A 38 -5.56 3.54 -3.45
N GLY A 39 -5.41 4.42 -4.45
CA GLY A 39 -5.88 4.18 -5.81
C GLY A 39 -5.23 2.96 -6.46
N ASP A 40 -3.92 2.77 -6.29
CA ASP A 40 -3.23 1.55 -6.77
C ASP A 40 -3.80 0.29 -6.13
N LEU A 41 -4.04 0.32 -4.81
CA LEU A 41 -4.59 -0.82 -4.09
C LEU A 41 -6.01 -1.15 -4.57
N GLU A 42 -6.84 -0.13 -4.79
CA GLU A 42 -8.19 -0.30 -5.33
C GLU A 42 -8.15 -0.90 -6.74
N GLN A 43 -7.30 -0.36 -7.62
CA GLN A 43 -7.13 -0.86 -8.98
C GLN A 43 -6.64 -2.31 -9.00
N PHE A 44 -5.60 -2.63 -8.20
CA PHE A 44 -5.11 -3.99 -8.07
C PHE A 44 -6.21 -4.95 -7.59
N PHE A 45 -7.05 -4.50 -6.66
CA PHE A 45 -8.14 -5.32 -6.16
C PHE A 45 -9.20 -5.57 -7.24
N GLU A 46 -9.54 -4.55 -8.03
CA GLU A 46 -10.56 -4.63 -9.09
C GLU A 46 -10.11 -5.42 -10.30
N GLU A 47 -8.88 -5.20 -10.75
CA GLU A 47 -8.38 -5.76 -12.00
C GLU A 47 -7.75 -7.14 -11.83
N ILE A 48 -7.22 -7.46 -10.64
CA ILE A 48 -6.48 -8.71 -10.40
C ILE A 48 -7.14 -9.57 -9.32
N VAL A 49 -7.40 -9.00 -8.14
CA VAL A 49 -7.89 -9.82 -7.01
C VAL A 49 -9.31 -10.33 -7.26
N LEU A 50 -10.24 -9.46 -7.67
CA LEU A 50 -11.63 -9.86 -7.88
C LEU A 50 -11.82 -10.87 -9.03
N PRO A 51 -11.14 -10.73 -10.19
CA PRO A 51 -11.30 -11.68 -11.29
C PRO A 51 -10.60 -13.02 -11.04
N ASP A 52 -9.40 -13.00 -10.44
CA ASP A 52 -8.52 -14.18 -10.44
C ASP A 52 -8.40 -14.88 -9.08
N CYS A 53 -8.73 -14.20 -7.98
CA CYS A 53 -8.62 -14.78 -6.63
C CYS A 53 -9.98 -15.20 -6.08
N ARG A 54 -10.06 -16.39 -5.47
CA ARG A 54 -11.27 -16.85 -4.79
C ARG A 54 -11.34 -16.28 -3.38
N GLY A 55 -12.45 -15.62 -3.05
CA GLY A 55 -12.72 -15.17 -1.68
C GLY A 55 -12.92 -16.31 -0.67
N PRO A 56 -13.02 -16.00 0.64
CA PRO A 56 -13.05 -14.66 1.22
C PRO A 56 -11.69 -13.94 1.19
N TYR A 57 -11.71 -12.62 1.06
CA TYR A 57 -10.50 -11.80 0.97
C TYR A 57 -10.04 -11.27 2.32
N TYR A 58 -8.72 -11.21 2.50
CA TYR A 58 -8.03 -10.70 3.68
C TYR A 58 -6.87 -9.81 3.23
N ILE A 59 -6.58 -8.74 3.96
CA ILE A 59 -5.36 -7.95 3.74
C ILE A 59 -4.43 -8.10 4.93
N LEU A 60 -3.16 -8.37 4.64
CA LEU A 60 -2.05 -8.31 5.59
C LEU A 60 -1.09 -7.23 5.12
N ALA A 61 -0.82 -6.24 5.96
CA ALA A 61 0.03 -5.12 5.58
C ALA A 61 0.94 -4.67 6.74
N HIS A 62 2.12 -4.14 6.41
CA HIS A 62 3.13 -3.70 7.37
C HIS A 62 3.63 -2.28 7.04
N SER A 63 3.99 -1.50 8.07
CA SER A 63 4.61 -0.17 7.91
C SER A 63 3.81 0.77 7.00
N ALA A 64 4.41 1.28 5.93
CA ALA A 64 3.75 2.14 4.95
C ALA A 64 2.52 1.46 4.32
N GLY A 65 2.63 0.17 3.98
CA GLY A 65 1.52 -0.60 3.44
C GLY A 65 0.32 -0.66 4.39
N ALA A 66 0.57 -0.75 5.71
CA ALA A 66 -0.49 -0.77 6.70
C ALA A 66 -1.26 0.55 6.78
N VAL A 67 -0.57 1.69 6.62
CA VAL A 67 -1.23 3.01 6.54
C VAL A 67 -2.00 3.18 5.25
N ILE A 68 -1.43 2.76 4.11
CA ILE A 68 -2.12 2.78 2.82
C ILE A 68 -3.42 1.96 2.90
N THR A 69 -3.36 0.73 3.42
CA THR A 69 -4.55 -0.10 3.62
C THR A 69 -5.55 0.55 4.58
N LEU A 70 -5.09 1.18 5.66
CA LEU A 70 -5.98 1.88 6.60
C LEU A 70 -6.71 3.06 5.94
N LEU A 71 -6.01 3.83 5.10
CA LEU A 71 -6.60 4.94 4.34
C LEU A 71 -7.61 4.44 3.29
N ALA A 72 -7.37 3.27 2.68
CA ALA A 72 -8.27 2.61 1.74
C ALA A 72 -9.42 1.84 2.42
N ALA A 73 -9.49 1.80 3.75
CA ALA A 73 -10.52 1.01 4.45
C ALA A 73 -11.97 1.30 4.02
N PRO A 74 -12.38 2.56 3.75
CA PRO A 74 -13.75 2.85 3.29
C PRO A 74 -14.13 2.15 1.98
N SER A 75 -13.22 2.07 1.01
CA SER A 75 -13.48 1.39 -0.28
C SER A 75 -13.40 -0.14 -0.18
N MET A 76 -12.78 -0.66 0.88
CA MET A 76 -12.59 -2.09 1.10
C MET A 76 -13.65 -2.74 1.99
N VAL A 77 -14.51 -1.97 2.69
CA VAL A 77 -15.41 -2.47 3.75
C VAL A 77 -16.35 -3.60 3.30
N ASN A 78 -16.82 -3.57 2.06
CA ASN A 78 -17.71 -4.59 1.49
C ASN A 78 -16.98 -5.67 0.70
N ARG A 79 -15.65 -5.57 0.58
CA ARG A 79 -14.82 -6.45 -0.25
C ARG A 79 -13.92 -7.33 0.63
N VAL A 80 -13.39 -6.80 1.73
CA VAL A 80 -12.37 -7.46 2.56
C VAL A 80 -12.96 -7.86 3.90
N ARG A 81 -12.86 -9.15 4.25
CA ARG A 81 -13.44 -9.69 5.50
C ARG A 81 -12.68 -9.25 6.74
N ARG A 82 -11.34 -9.20 6.68
CA ARG A 82 -10.47 -8.73 7.77
C ARG A 82 -9.19 -8.11 7.23
N MET A 83 -8.67 -7.14 7.97
CA MET A 83 -7.36 -6.54 7.75
C MET A 83 -6.48 -6.78 8.98
N VAL A 84 -5.25 -7.22 8.76
CA VAL A 84 -4.20 -7.33 9.79
C VAL A 84 -3.13 -6.29 9.45
N LEU A 85 -3.08 -5.23 10.24
CA LEU A 85 -2.21 -4.07 10.02
C LEU A 85 -1.12 -4.04 11.08
N ILE A 86 0.13 -4.22 10.66
CA ILE A 86 1.28 -4.38 11.57
C ILE A 86 2.15 -3.12 11.51
N ALA A 87 2.44 -2.54 12.67
CA ALA A 87 3.34 -1.38 12.83
C ALA A 87 3.06 -0.25 11.80
N PRO A 88 1.83 0.30 11.72
CA PRO A 88 1.49 1.31 10.73
C PRO A 88 2.39 2.55 10.85
N PHE A 89 2.95 2.99 9.73
CA PHE A 89 3.80 4.18 9.61
C PHE A 89 3.01 5.49 9.77
N LEU A 90 2.44 5.72 10.95
CA LEU A 90 1.60 6.89 11.23
C LEU A 90 2.43 8.15 11.44
N ALA A 91 3.64 7.99 12.00
CA ALA A 91 4.57 9.08 12.27
C ALA A 91 6.01 8.54 12.38
N VAL A 92 6.98 9.41 12.16
CA VAL A 92 8.38 9.18 12.52
C VAL A 92 8.62 9.89 13.85
N PRO A 93 8.97 9.17 14.93
CA PRO A 93 9.35 9.80 16.20
C PRO A 93 10.54 10.75 15.99
N ASP A 94 10.54 11.88 16.69
CA ASP A 94 11.63 12.88 16.73
C ASP A 94 11.91 13.68 15.46
N LEU A 95 11.02 13.59 14.48
CA LEU A 95 11.10 14.33 13.23
C LEU A 95 9.79 15.11 13.11
N PRO A 96 9.79 16.47 13.08
CA PRO A 96 8.58 17.26 12.92
C PRO A 96 8.15 17.19 11.45
N VAL A 97 7.87 15.99 10.96
CA VAL A 97 7.48 15.77 9.57
C VAL A 97 5.99 16.07 9.48
N SER A 98 5.68 17.36 9.36
CA SER A 98 4.50 17.76 8.61
C SER A 98 4.54 17.06 7.25
N THR A 99 3.39 16.68 6.70
CA THR A 99 3.27 16.13 5.33
C THR A 99 4.02 16.96 4.27
N THR A 100 4.24 18.25 4.54
CA THR A 100 5.04 19.15 3.70
C THR A 100 6.54 18.87 3.76
N ALA A 101 7.07 18.41 4.89
CA ALA A 101 8.50 18.09 5.06
C ALA A 101 8.88 16.75 4.41
N VAL A 102 7.97 15.76 4.38
CA VAL A 102 8.17 14.50 3.60
C VAL A 102 8.38 14.83 2.12
N ARG A 103 7.61 15.79 1.59
CA ARG A 103 7.71 16.24 0.19
C ARG A 103 9.08 16.82 -0.19
N ARG A 104 9.84 17.35 0.79
CA ARG A 104 11.18 17.93 0.57
C ARG A 104 12.32 16.92 0.70
N LEU A 105 12.11 15.82 1.41
CA LEU A 105 13.08 14.71 1.47
C LEU A 105 13.04 13.85 0.19
N CYS A 106 11.90 13.87 -0.52
CA CYS A 106 11.69 13.18 -1.79
C CYS A 106 11.91 14.07 -3.03
N SER A 107 12.46 15.29 -2.89
CA SER A 107 12.89 16.16 -4.00
C SER A 107 14.40 16.15 -4.13
#